data_AF-A0A919CBJ9-F1
#
_entry.id   AF-A0A919CBJ9-F1
#
_cell.length_a   1.000
_cell.length_b   1.000
_cell.length_c   1.000
_cell.angle_alpha   90.00
_cell.angle_beta   90.00
_cell.angle_gamma   90.00
#
_symmetry.space_group_name_H-M   'P 1'
#
loop_
_entity.id
_entity.type
_entity.pdbx_description
1 polymer ?
#
loop_
_entity_poly.entity_id
_entity_poly.type
_entity_poly.pdbx_seq_one_letter_code
_entity_poly.pdbx_strand_id
1 'polypeptide(L)'
;MATAAIAGAVLTVNVGGDTPLRLDMSLQRHSYRHCGTGAAAVANSLLHASVTDATMIAEGIEVGDKVEELLKKAKGSWKALFGKTLTVTSKRTYLIDNSGLNPNGSPNHFFVTGGPDVWAGISAADYAAARDIRLLELAIAARRQRSDTYDYLNPKKLLEKEQETGGTTNPVVVAVRTARTSLRQASADDTTLIAASGSKDVVELVRTTL
;
A
#
# COMPACT_ATOMS: atom_id res chain seq x y z
N MET A 1 3.74 -22.96 14.46
CA MET A 1 2.89 -22.63 13.31
C MET A 1 2.50 -21.18 13.44
N ALA A 2 2.88 -20.37 12.46
CA ALA A 2 2.56 -18.96 12.45
C ALA A 2 1.08 -18.71 12.14
N THR A 3 0.58 -17.58 12.59
CA THR A 3 -0.75 -17.06 12.22
C THR A 3 -0.62 -15.64 11.70
N ALA A 4 -1.51 -15.23 10.81
CA ALA A 4 -1.56 -13.85 10.35
C ALA A 4 -3.01 -13.35 10.24
N ALA A 5 -3.20 -12.06 10.50
CA ALA A 5 -4.50 -11.41 10.38
C ALA A 5 -4.34 -9.94 10.02
N ILE A 6 -5.32 -9.38 9.32
CA ILE A 6 -5.42 -7.95 9.05
C ILE A 6 -6.47 -7.35 9.98
N ALA A 7 -6.09 -6.33 10.74
CA ALA A 7 -6.99 -5.53 11.55
C ALA A 7 -6.79 -4.05 11.20
N GLY A 8 -7.82 -3.41 10.64
CA GLY A 8 -7.68 -2.07 10.05
C GLY A 8 -6.67 -2.09 8.91
N ALA A 9 -5.61 -1.28 9.00
CA ALA A 9 -4.56 -1.18 8.00
C ALA A 9 -3.22 -1.76 8.47
N VAL A 10 -3.26 -2.79 9.33
CA VAL A 10 -2.09 -3.50 9.83
C VAL A 10 -2.25 -4.99 9.57
N LEU A 11 -1.24 -5.61 8.95
CA LEU A 11 -1.08 -7.05 8.90
C LEU A 11 -0.19 -7.47 10.08
N THR A 12 -0.75 -8.25 10.99
CA THR A 12 -0.03 -8.82 12.12
C THR A 12 0.29 -10.28 11.85
N VAL A 13 1.54 -10.66 12.05
CA VAL A 13 2.04 -12.03 12.01
C VAL A 13 2.49 -12.43 13.41
N ASN A 14 1.92 -13.50 13.96
CA ASN A 14 2.36 -14.10 15.20
C ASN A 14 3.14 -15.37 14.88
N VAL A 15 4.43 -15.36 15.20
CA VAL A 15 5.33 -16.51 15.10
C VAL A 15 5.24 -17.27 16.42
N GLY A 16 4.91 -18.56 16.33
CA GLY A 16 4.87 -19.45 17.50
C GLY A 16 6.24 -20.07 17.82
N GLY A 17 6.22 -21.12 18.64
CA GLY A 17 7.41 -21.90 19.01
C GLY A 17 8.06 -21.44 20.32
N ASP A 18 9.26 -21.95 20.59
CA ASP A 18 10.02 -21.68 21.83
C ASP A 18 10.39 -20.21 22.01
N THR A 19 10.29 -19.43 20.94
CA THR A 19 10.32 -17.99 21.05
C THR A 19 9.25 -17.31 20.22
N PRO A 20 8.15 -16.94 20.90
CA PRO A 20 7.10 -16.15 20.28
C PRO A 20 7.62 -14.79 19.80
N LEU A 21 7.20 -14.40 18.59
CA LEU A 21 7.48 -13.10 18.02
C LEU A 21 6.22 -12.54 17.38
N ARG A 22 6.00 -11.24 17.51
CA ARG A 22 4.96 -10.52 16.78
C ARG A 22 5.59 -9.54 15.82
N LEU A 23 5.19 -9.61 14.55
CA LEU A 23 5.65 -8.75 13.48
C LEU A 23 4.44 -8.03 12.87
N ASP A 24 4.53 -6.71 12.74
CA ASP A 24 3.46 -5.90 12.17
C ASP A 24 3.94 -5.21 10.87
N MET A 25 3.12 -5.22 9.83
CA MET A 25 3.32 -4.48 8.59
C MET A 25 2.23 -3.42 8.45
N SER A 26 2.63 -2.15 8.27
CA SER A 26 1.69 -1.08 7.96
C SER A 26 1.22 -1.19 6.52
N LEU A 27 -0.03 -1.62 6.31
CA LEU A 27 -0.63 -1.71 4.98
C LEU A 27 -0.84 -0.34 4.35
N GLN A 28 -1.02 0.70 5.16
CA GLN A 28 -1.06 2.08 4.66
C GLN A 28 0.21 2.39 3.85
N ARG A 29 1.36 1.92 4.31
CA ARG A 29 2.66 2.18 3.68
C ARG A 29 3.07 1.16 2.63
N HIS A 30 2.44 -0.03 2.62
CA HIS A 30 2.88 -1.17 1.81
C HIS A 30 1.82 -1.79 0.91
N SER A 31 0.60 -1.23 0.86
CA SER A 31 -0.46 -1.72 -0.02
C SER A 31 -1.24 -0.58 -0.65
N TYR A 32 -1.34 -0.59 -1.97
CA TYR A 32 -2.14 0.39 -2.71
C TYR A 32 -3.60 0.42 -2.23
N ARG A 33 -4.16 -0.74 -1.89
CA ARG A 33 -5.56 -0.85 -1.43
C ARG A 33 -5.81 -0.04 -0.15
N HIS A 34 -4.80 0.10 0.69
CA HIS A 34 -4.85 0.67 2.04
C HIS A 34 -4.18 2.05 2.15
N CYS A 35 -3.39 2.47 1.15
CA CYS A 35 -2.58 3.69 1.24
C CYS A 35 -3.38 4.99 1.35
N GLY A 36 -4.63 5.00 0.86
CA GLY A 36 -5.57 6.13 0.99
C GLY A 36 -5.93 6.51 2.44
N THR A 37 -5.52 5.73 3.44
CA THR A 37 -5.79 6.01 4.86
C THR A 37 -4.57 6.52 5.66
N GLY A 38 -3.39 6.58 5.03
CA GLY A 38 -2.12 6.94 5.70
C GLY A 38 -1.75 8.42 5.58
N ALA A 39 -1.09 8.95 6.62
CA ALA A 39 -0.32 10.19 6.50
C ALA A 39 0.86 9.95 5.53
N ALA A 40 1.20 10.94 4.70
CA ALA A 40 2.33 10.87 3.77
C ALA A 40 3.66 10.95 4.53
N ALA A 41 4.02 9.88 5.22
CA ALA A 41 5.32 9.77 5.85
C ALA A 41 5.77 8.31 5.75
N VAL A 42 6.81 8.13 4.95
CA VAL A 42 7.72 6.99 4.86
C VAL A 42 7.43 5.96 3.75
N ALA A 43 8.31 6.08 2.75
CA ALA A 43 8.53 5.26 1.57
C ALA A 43 9.20 3.91 1.89
N ASN A 44 8.74 2.82 1.27
CA ASN A 44 9.60 1.65 0.98
C ASN A 44 9.14 0.96 -0.31
N SER A 45 7.86 0.63 -0.39
CA SER A 45 7.30 -0.20 -1.44
C SER A 45 5.78 -0.18 -1.38
N LEU A 46 5.10 -0.48 -2.49
CA LEU A 46 3.66 -0.73 -2.52
C LEU A 46 3.35 -2.05 -3.21
N LEU A 47 2.56 -2.89 -2.56
CA LEU A 47 1.82 -3.97 -3.24
C LEU A 47 0.79 -3.34 -4.18
N HIS A 48 0.71 -3.85 -5.40
CA HIS A 48 -0.29 -3.42 -6.37
C HIS A 48 -1.70 -3.76 -5.88
N ALA A 49 -2.71 -3.08 -6.42
CA ALA A 49 -4.11 -3.24 -6.05
C ALA A 49 -4.66 -4.66 -6.26
N SER A 50 -4.04 -5.41 -7.19
CA SER A 50 -4.33 -6.82 -7.48
C SER A 50 -3.96 -7.76 -6.33
N VAL A 51 -3.02 -7.38 -5.46
CA VAL A 51 -2.66 -8.20 -4.31
C VAL A 51 -3.73 -8.07 -3.23
N THR A 52 -4.47 -9.17 -3.03
CA THR A 52 -5.61 -9.19 -2.10
C THR A 52 -5.20 -9.32 -0.65
N ASP A 53 -6.10 -8.96 0.27
CA ASP A 53 -5.92 -9.18 1.71
C ASP A 53 -5.70 -10.67 2.04
N ALA A 54 -6.39 -11.58 1.35
CA ALA A 54 -6.19 -13.02 1.50
C ALA A 54 -4.77 -13.45 1.09
N THR A 55 -4.26 -12.89 -0.02
CA THR A 55 -2.88 -13.13 -0.46
C THR A 55 -1.87 -12.59 0.56
N MET A 56 -2.07 -11.37 1.06
CA MET A 56 -1.20 -10.77 2.08
C MET A 56 -1.19 -11.58 3.38
N ILE A 57 -2.34 -12.11 3.81
CA ILE A 57 -2.45 -12.98 4.99
C ILE A 57 -1.70 -14.30 4.76
N ALA A 58 -1.91 -14.96 3.62
CA ALA A 58 -1.22 -16.21 3.30
C ALA A 58 0.29 -16.05 3.25
N GLU A 59 0.78 -14.96 2.64
CA GLU A 59 2.21 -14.64 2.62
C GLU A 59 2.74 -14.26 4.00
N GLY A 60 1.96 -13.57 4.82
CA GLY A 60 2.29 -13.29 6.22
C GLY A 60 2.51 -14.56 7.04
N ILE A 61 1.68 -15.59 6.84
CA ILE A 61 1.86 -16.91 7.47
C ILE A 61 3.18 -17.54 6.99
N GLU A 62 3.44 -17.54 5.68
CA GLU A 62 4.69 -18.09 5.13
C GLU A 62 5.93 -17.35 5.64
N VAL A 63 5.87 -16.01 5.75
CA VAL A 63 6.92 -15.21 6.40
C VAL A 63 7.13 -15.66 7.84
N GLY A 64 6.05 -15.83 8.60
CA GLY A 64 6.11 -16.27 9.99
C GLY A 64 6.74 -17.66 10.15
N ASP A 65 6.39 -18.61 9.29
CA ASP A 65 6.99 -19.95 9.31
C ASP A 65 8.49 -19.92 8.98
N LYS A 66 8.92 -19.12 8.00
CA LYS A 66 10.34 -18.91 7.70
C LYS A 66 11.09 -18.26 8.86
N VAL A 67 10.45 -17.32 9.56
CA VAL A 67 11.02 -16.71 10.77
C VAL A 67 11.18 -17.77 11.86
N GLU A 68 10.16 -18.60 12.10
CA GLU A 68 10.21 -19.71 13.07
C GLU A 68 11.41 -20.64 12.78
N GLU A 69 11.63 -21.01 11.52
CA GLU A 69 12.78 -21.83 11.10
C GLU A 69 14.13 -21.15 11.37
N LEU A 70 14.25 -19.85 11.04
CA LEU A 70 15.47 -19.10 11.26
C LEU A 70 15.78 -18.99 12.76
N LEU A 71 14.77 -18.79 13.60
CA LEU A 71 14.94 -18.73 15.05
C LEU A 71 15.36 -20.07 15.63
N LYS A 72 14.78 -21.18 15.17
CA LYS A 72 15.22 -22.53 15.55
C LYS A 72 16.69 -22.77 15.20
N LYS A 73 17.10 -22.44 13.97
CA LYS A 73 18.50 -22.54 13.51
C LYS A 73 19.44 -21.65 14.32
N ALA A 74 18.95 -20.48 14.75
CA ALA A 74 19.69 -19.53 15.56
C ALA A 74 19.58 -19.77 17.07
N LYS A 75 19.02 -20.90 17.52
CA LYS A 75 18.81 -21.25 18.93
C LYS A 75 18.08 -20.14 19.72
N GLY A 76 17.08 -19.53 19.10
CA GLY A 76 16.31 -18.45 19.72
C GLY A 76 17.07 -17.12 19.78
N SER A 77 17.83 -16.76 18.76
CA SER A 77 18.46 -15.44 18.69
C SER A 77 17.79 -14.55 17.65
N TRP A 78 17.05 -13.52 18.08
CA TRP A 78 16.36 -12.59 17.17
C TRP A 78 17.33 -11.80 16.30
N LYS A 79 18.57 -11.63 16.76
CA LYS A 79 19.64 -10.95 16.01
C LYS A 79 19.89 -11.60 14.64
N ALA A 80 19.60 -12.90 14.50
CA ALA A 80 19.73 -13.61 13.23
C ALA A 80 18.70 -13.17 12.17
N LEU A 81 17.62 -12.50 12.57
CA LEU A 81 16.55 -12.04 11.68
C LEU A 81 16.84 -10.67 11.04
N PHE A 82 17.71 -9.85 11.64
CA PHE A 82 17.92 -8.49 11.15
C PHE A 82 18.56 -8.46 9.76
N GLY A 83 18.00 -7.61 8.89
CA GLY A 83 18.49 -7.45 7.52
C GLY A 83 18.23 -8.68 6.63
N LYS A 84 17.46 -9.67 7.10
CA LYS A 84 17.13 -10.86 6.33
C LYS A 84 15.98 -10.56 5.38
N THR A 85 16.26 -10.75 4.11
CA THR A 85 15.25 -10.83 3.06
C THR A 85 14.70 -12.26 3.00
N LEU A 86 13.39 -12.40 3.11
CA LEU A 86 12.65 -13.65 3.02
C LEU A 86 11.86 -13.66 1.71
N THR A 87 12.15 -14.62 0.85
CA THR A 87 11.36 -14.82 -0.38
C THR A 87 10.27 -15.85 -0.12
N VAL A 88 9.02 -15.46 -0.38
CA VAL A 88 7.84 -16.35 -0.27
C VAL A 88 7.56 -17.09 -1.59
N THR A 89 6.63 -18.03 -1.57
CA THR A 89 6.28 -18.89 -2.71
C THR A 89 5.89 -18.09 -3.95
N SER A 90 5.16 -16.98 -3.77
CA SER A 90 4.77 -16.03 -4.82
C SER A 90 5.93 -15.23 -5.41
N LYS A 91 7.16 -15.46 -4.94
CA LYS A 91 8.40 -14.76 -5.33
C LYS A 91 8.49 -13.31 -4.86
N ARG A 92 7.53 -12.83 -4.06
CA ARG A 92 7.68 -11.57 -3.32
C ARG A 92 8.74 -11.72 -2.23
N THR A 93 9.45 -10.63 -1.99
CA THR A 93 10.49 -10.56 -0.95
C THR A 93 10.03 -9.67 0.18
N TYR A 94 10.30 -10.08 1.41
CA TYR A 94 9.97 -9.36 2.64
C TYR A 94 11.23 -9.14 3.46
N LEU A 95 11.37 -7.96 4.04
CA LEU A 95 12.44 -7.65 4.98
C LEU A 95 11.88 -7.64 6.39
N ILE A 96 12.56 -8.32 7.31
CA ILE A 96 12.34 -8.14 8.75
C ILE A 96 13.20 -6.94 9.18
N ASP A 97 12.53 -5.89 9.64
CA ASP A 97 13.18 -4.62 9.99
C ASP A 97 12.85 -4.25 11.43
N ASN A 98 13.89 -3.76 12.12
CA ASN A 98 13.80 -3.02 13.37
C ASN A 98 15.17 -2.46 13.80
N SER A 99 16.23 -2.68 13.01
CA SER A 99 17.61 -2.45 13.42
C SER A 99 17.91 -0.96 13.64
N GLY A 100 17.22 -0.07 12.93
CA GLY A 100 17.40 1.39 13.07
C GLY A 100 16.60 2.03 14.22
N LEU A 101 15.49 1.43 14.66
CA LEU A 101 14.58 2.02 15.65
C LEU A 101 14.74 1.43 17.05
N ASN A 102 15.05 0.13 17.14
CA ASN A 102 15.33 -0.52 18.40
C ASN A 102 16.42 -1.59 18.24
N PRO A 103 17.70 -1.19 18.11
CA PRO A 103 18.82 -2.10 17.84
C PRO A 103 19.03 -3.16 18.93
N ASN A 104 18.47 -2.96 20.13
CA ASN A 104 18.58 -3.85 21.27
C ASN A 104 17.30 -4.66 21.55
N GLY A 105 16.21 -4.41 20.81
CA GLY A 105 14.93 -5.10 20.98
C GLY A 105 14.71 -6.25 20.00
N SER A 106 13.68 -7.05 20.24
CA SER A 106 13.20 -8.03 19.24
C SER A 106 12.63 -7.29 18.01
N PRO A 107 12.77 -7.85 16.79
CA PRO A 107 12.10 -7.31 15.62
C PRO A 107 10.59 -7.27 15.84
N ASN A 108 9.94 -6.18 15.44
CA ASN A 108 8.49 -6.04 15.52
C ASN A 108 7.87 -5.55 14.20
N HIS A 109 8.69 -5.33 13.17
CA HIS A 109 8.25 -4.79 11.89
C HIS A 109 8.76 -5.65 10.74
N PHE A 110 7.93 -5.76 9.72
CA PHE A 110 8.30 -6.37 8.45
C PHE A 110 7.56 -5.69 7.32
N PHE A 111 8.14 -5.74 6.12
CA PHE A 111 7.49 -5.18 4.94
C PHE A 111 8.00 -5.82 3.66
N VAL A 112 7.16 -5.80 2.63
CA VAL A 112 7.52 -6.24 1.29
C VAL A 112 8.58 -5.31 0.69
N THR A 113 9.56 -5.84 -0.03
CA THR A 113 10.65 -5.04 -0.64
C THR A 113 10.76 -5.22 -2.14
N GLY A 114 10.11 -6.22 -2.72
CA GLY A 114 10.16 -6.49 -4.15
C GLY A 114 9.48 -7.78 -4.57
N GLY A 115 9.65 -8.13 -5.85
CA GLY A 115 9.02 -9.27 -6.50
C GLY A 115 7.76 -8.91 -7.30
N PRO A 116 6.98 -9.91 -7.74
CA PRO A 116 5.81 -9.68 -8.58
C PRO A 116 4.76 -8.80 -7.90
N ASP A 117 4.17 -7.89 -8.67
CA ASP A 117 3.13 -6.96 -8.22
C ASP A 117 3.55 -6.05 -7.05
N VAL A 118 4.82 -5.62 -7.05
CA VAL A 118 5.39 -4.70 -6.08
C VAL A 118 6.07 -3.54 -6.78
N TRP A 119 5.63 -2.32 -6.47
CA TRP A 119 6.39 -1.11 -6.75
C TRP A 119 7.44 -0.93 -5.66
N ALA A 120 8.65 -1.44 -5.90
CA ALA A 120 9.77 -1.34 -4.97
C ALA A 120 10.45 0.04 -5.03
N GLY A 121 11.00 0.51 -3.90
CA GLY A 121 11.80 1.73 -3.85
C GLY A 121 11.01 3.00 -4.20
N ILE A 122 9.70 3.01 -3.93
CA ILE A 122 8.81 4.12 -4.27
C ILE A 122 9.28 5.44 -3.62
N SER A 123 9.30 6.54 -4.36
CA SER A 123 9.63 7.85 -3.80
C SER A 123 8.48 8.40 -2.95
N ALA A 124 8.76 9.38 -2.09
CA ALA A 124 7.70 10.04 -1.30
C ALA A 124 6.66 10.74 -2.18
N ALA A 125 7.08 11.33 -3.31
CA ALA A 125 6.20 12.00 -4.25
C ALA A 125 5.33 10.99 -5.02
N ASP A 126 5.91 9.88 -5.48
CA ASP A 126 5.16 8.80 -6.14
C ASP A 126 4.16 8.14 -5.20
N TYR A 127 4.54 7.93 -3.94
CA TYR A 127 3.63 7.42 -2.92
C TYR A 127 2.46 8.38 -2.67
N ALA A 128 2.73 9.70 -2.59
CA ALA A 128 1.68 10.70 -2.45
C ALA A 128 0.71 10.70 -3.65
N ALA A 129 1.23 10.57 -4.87
CA ALA A 129 0.41 10.42 -6.06
C ALA A 129 -0.44 9.14 -6.01
N ALA A 130 0.16 7.98 -5.71
CA ALA A 130 -0.56 6.72 -5.58
C ALA A 130 -1.68 6.79 -4.53
N ARG A 131 -1.40 7.39 -3.36
CA ARG A 131 -2.39 7.65 -2.30
C ARG A 131 -3.54 8.51 -2.80
N ASP A 132 -3.24 9.60 -3.50
CA ASP A 132 -4.28 10.55 -3.90
C ASP A 132 -5.13 10.03 -5.07
N ILE A 133 -4.56 9.20 -5.95
CA ILE A 133 -5.36 8.38 -6.89
C ILE A 133 -6.26 7.43 -6.11
N ARG A 134 -5.76 6.74 -5.08
CA ARG A 134 -6.57 5.85 -4.26
C ARG A 134 -7.72 6.59 -3.55
N LEU A 135 -7.46 7.79 -3.04
CA LEU A 135 -8.49 8.65 -2.44
C LEU A 135 -9.56 9.08 -3.45
N LEU A 136 -9.17 9.38 -4.69
CA LEU A 136 -10.10 9.66 -5.79
C LEU A 136 -10.98 8.45 -6.12
N GLU A 137 -10.40 7.25 -6.23
CA GLU A 137 -11.18 6.01 -6.42
C GLU A 137 -12.21 5.79 -5.30
N LEU A 138 -11.80 6.00 -4.05
CA LEU A 138 -12.68 5.88 -2.88
C LEU A 138 -13.79 6.93 -2.91
N ALA A 139 -13.50 8.17 -3.32
CA ALA A 139 -14.50 9.22 -3.48
C ALA A 139 -15.54 8.85 -4.55
N ILE A 140 -15.10 8.36 -5.72
CA ILE A 140 -16.00 7.90 -6.79
C ILE A 140 -16.85 6.72 -6.31
N ALA A 141 -16.24 5.72 -5.67
CA ALA A 141 -16.95 4.56 -5.13
C ALA A 141 -18.02 4.98 -4.10
N ALA A 142 -17.71 5.94 -3.21
CA ALA A 142 -18.65 6.44 -2.21
C ALA A 142 -19.82 7.24 -2.81
N ARG A 143 -19.68 7.81 -4.02
CA ARG A 143 -20.80 8.40 -4.78
C ARG A 143 -21.66 7.32 -5.41
N ARG A 144 -21.04 6.32 -6.05
CA ARG A 144 -21.75 5.17 -6.66
C ARG A 144 -22.57 4.38 -5.64
N GLN A 145 -22.06 4.21 -4.42
CA GLN A 145 -22.81 3.58 -3.31
C GLN A 145 -24.08 4.34 -2.91
N ARG A 146 -24.15 5.64 -3.22
CA ARG A 146 -25.34 6.49 -3.03
C ARG A 146 -26.20 6.61 -4.30
N SER A 147 -26.02 5.67 -5.23
CA SER A 147 -26.72 5.63 -6.52
C SER A 147 -26.48 6.88 -7.39
N ASP A 148 -25.39 7.61 -7.17
CA ASP A 148 -24.97 8.70 -8.06
C ASP A 148 -24.50 8.10 -9.39
N THR A 149 -25.24 8.39 -10.46
CA THR A 149 -24.94 7.93 -11.83
C THR A 149 -24.06 8.91 -12.60
N TYR A 150 -23.57 9.98 -11.95
CA TYR A 150 -22.71 10.96 -12.59
C TYR A 150 -21.39 10.32 -13.02
N ASP A 151 -21.01 10.58 -14.26
CA ASP A 151 -19.80 10.01 -14.86
C ASP A 151 -18.61 10.95 -14.60
N TYR A 152 -18.03 10.79 -13.41
CA TYR A 152 -16.86 11.55 -12.96
C TYR A 152 -15.58 11.23 -13.71
N LEU A 153 -15.56 10.17 -14.52
CA LEU A 153 -14.39 9.78 -15.32
C LEU A 153 -14.38 10.46 -16.69
N ASN A 154 -15.47 11.12 -17.07
CA ASN A 154 -15.52 11.94 -18.27
C ASN A 154 -14.99 13.36 -17.95
N PRO A 155 -13.89 13.81 -18.60
CA PRO A 155 -13.28 15.11 -18.31
C PRO A 155 -14.25 16.29 -18.51
N LYS A 156 -15.07 16.26 -19.57
CA LYS A 156 -16.04 17.32 -19.86
C LYS A 156 -17.11 17.40 -18.79
N LYS A 157 -17.69 16.27 -18.40
CA LYS A 157 -18.68 16.23 -17.31
C LYS A 157 -18.04 16.68 -16.00
N LEU A 158 -16.82 16.25 -15.69
CA LEU A 158 -16.14 16.71 -14.48
C LEU A 158 -16.00 18.24 -14.43
N LEU A 159 -15.67 18.87 -15.57
CA LEU A 159 -15.62 20.34 -15.69
C LEU A 159 -17.00 20.98 -15.49
N GLU A 160 -18.05 20.44 -16.12
CA GLU A 160 -19.44 20.88 -15.92
C GLU A 160 -19.81 20.81 -14.43
N LYS A 161 -19.46 19.69 -13.76
CA LYS A 161 -19.71 19.49 -12.33
C LYS A 161 -19.02 20.53 -11.45
N GLU A 162 -17.80 20.89 -11.81
CA GLU A 162 -16.99 21.88 -11.09
C GLU A 162 -17.59 23.30 -11.16
N GLN A 163 -18.28 23.61 -12.26
CA GLN A 163 -18.90 24.92 -12.53
C GLN A 163 -20.29 25.08 -11.90
N GLU A 164 -20.96 23.99 -11.52
CA GLU A 164 -22.25 24.04 -10.80
C GLU A 164 -22.12 24.70 -9.42
N THR A 165 -23.23 25.22 -8.88
CA THR A 165 -23.27 25.73 -7.50
C THR A 165 -22.88 24.64 -6.49
N GLY A 166 -21.83 24.87 -5.72
CA GLY A 166 -21.25 23.89 -4.78
C GLY A 166 -20.32 22.85 -5.43
N GLY A 167 -20.15 22.89 -6.76
CA GLY A 167 -19.32 21.97 -7.55
C GLY A 167 -17.86 21.93 -7.12
N THR A 168 -17.27 23.08 -6.81
CA THR A 168 -15.88 23.20 -6.32
C THR A 168 -15.61 22.48 -5.01
N THR A 169 -16.66 22.23 -4.22
CA THR A 169 -16.60 21.49 -2.95
C THR A 169 -17.09 20.04 -3.07
N ASN A 170 -17.46 19.59 -4.28
CA ASN A 170 -17.80 18.20 -4.51
C ASN A 170 -16.59 17.31 -4.15
N PRO A 171 -16.77 16.26 -3.33
CA PRO A 171 -15.66 15.43 -2.88
C PRO A 171 -14.82 14.81 -4.00
N VAL A 172 -15.45 14.45 -5.14
CA VAL A 172 -14.73 13.89 -6.28
C VAL A 172 -13.93 14.97 -7.01
N VAL A 173 -14.52 16.16 -7.22
CA VAL A 173 -13.81 17.31 -7.83
C VAL A 173 -12.60 17.71 -6.99
N VAL A 174 -12.75 17.79 -5.67
CA VAL A 174 -11.65 18.05 -4.73
C VAL A 174 -10.58 16.98 -4.84
N ALA A 175 -10.96 15.69 -4.84
CA ALA A 175 -10.01 14.59 -4.95
C ALA A 175 -9.23 14.62 -6.28
N VAL A 176 -9.87 14.95 -7.40
CA VAL A 176 -9.18 15.11 -8.70
C VAL A 176 -8.16 16.26 -8.64
N ARG A 177 -8.53 17.41 -8.07
CA ARG A 177 -7.60 18.55 -7.95
C ARG A 177 -6.39 18.22 -7.07
N THR A 178 -6.60 17.49 -5.98
CA THR A 178 -5.52 17.01 -5.10
C THR A 178 -4.62 16.02 -5.84
N ALA A 179 -5.20 15.00 -6.49
CA ALA A 179 -4.45 14.02 -7.28
C ALA A 179 -3.63 14.69 -8.40
N ARG A 180 -4.19 15.70 -9.08
CA ARG A 180 -3.47 16.51 -10.09
C ARG A 180 -2.26 17.23 -9.52
N THR A 181 -2.35 17.69 -8.28
CA THR A 181 -1.25 18.40 -7.61
C THR A 181 -0.13 17.43 -7.27
N SER A 182 -0.46 16.29 -6.67
CA SER A 182 0.54 15.27 -6.29
C SER A 182 1.18 14.62 -7.52
N LEU A 183 0.41 14.34 -8.57
CA LEU A 183 0.93 13.76 -9.81
C LEU A 183 1.85 14.71 -10.59
N ARG A 184 1.75 16.02 -10.38
CA ARG A 184 2.71 17.01 -10.92
C ARG A 184 4.05 17.00 -10.19
N GLN A 185 4.10 16.49 -8.97
CA GLN A 185 5.32 16.37 -8.16
C GLN A 185 5.95 14.98 -8.23
N ALA A 186 5.16 13.97 -8.60
CA ALA A 186 5.60 12.60 -8.81
C ALA A 186 6.45 12.45 -10.07
N SER A 187 7.04 11.27 -10.24
CA SER A 187 7.71 10.91 -11.47
C SER A 187 6.75 10.96 -12.67
N ALA A 188 7.31 11.08 -13.87
CA ALA A 188 6.54 10.99 -15.11
C ALA A 188 6.17 9.53 -15.49
N ASP A 189 6.45 8.55 -14.62
CA ASP A 189 6.20 7.13 -14.89
C ASP A 189 4.75 6.73 -14.58
N ASP A 190 3.85 7.09 -15.48
CA ASP A 190 2.46 6.67 -15.40
C ASP A 190 2.28 5.16 -15.57
N THR A 191 3.23 4.46 -16.21
CA THR A 191 3.12 3.02 -16.43
C THR A 191 3.14 2.27 -15.11
N THR A 192 4.08 2.62 -14.23
CA THR A 192 4.18 1.99 -12.91
C THR A 192 2.99 2.36 -12.01
N LEU A 193 2.53 3.62 -12.05
CA LEU A 193 1.34 4.03 -11.30
C LEU A 193 0.06 3.32 -11.79
N ILE A 194 -0.12 3.16 -13.10
CA ILE A 194 -1.23 2.40 -13.69
C ILE A 194 -1.14 0.94 -13.28
N ALA A 195 0.05 0.32 -13.33
CA ALA A 195 0.25 -1.06 -12.90
C ALA A 195 -0.06 -1.25 -11.40
N ALA A 196 0.37 -0.30 -10.56
CA ALA A 196 0.15 -0.36 -9.12
C ALA A 196 -1.32 -0.15 -8.74
N SER A 197 -2.02 0.77 -9.40
CA SER A 197 -3.43 1.07 -9.13
C SER A 197 -4.40 0.10 -9.81
N GLY A 198 -4.07 -0.39 -11.00
CA GLY A 198 -5.01 -1.06 -11.89
C GLY A 198 -6.02 -0.12 -12.57
N SER A 199 -5.85 1.20 -12.43
CA SER A 199 -6.87 2.21 -12.77
C SER A 199 -6.39 3.19 -13.82
N LYS A 200 -6.24 2.69 -15.05
CA LYS A 200 -5.75 3.47 -16.19
C LYS A 200 -6.58 4.73 -16.46
N ASP A 201 -7.90 4.58 -16.48
CA ASP A 201 -8.88 5.64 -16.69
C ASP A 201 -8.77 6.77 -15.66
N VAL A 202 -8.56 6.43 -14.39
CA VAL A 202 -8.36 7.42 -13.31
C VAL A 202 -7.05 8.19 -13.50
N VAL A 203 -5.96 7.50 -13.83
CA VAL A 203 -4.66 8.15 -14.07
C VAL A 203 -4.73 9.07 -15.29
N GLU A 204 -5.35 8.63 -16.39
CA GLU A 204 -5.55 9.44 -17.61
C GLU A 204 -6.40 10.69 -17.34
N LEU A 205 -7.50 10.56 -16.58
CA LEU A 205 -8.33 11.71 -16.16
C LEU A 205 -7.52 12.76 -15.40
N VAL A 206 -6.66 12.31 -14.47
CA VAL A 206 -5.84 13.19 -13.64
C VAL A 206 -4.75 13.86 -14.47
N ARG A 207 -4.14 13.17 -15.45
CA ARG A 207 -3.17 13.77 -16.38
C ARG A 207 -3.80 14.75 -17.36
N THR A 208 -5.07 14.55 -17.73
CA THR A 208 -5.78 15.45 -18.63
C THR A 208 -5.95 16.82 -17.98
N THR A 209 -5.36 17.85 -18.59
CA THR A 209 -5.71 19.25 -18.30
C THR A 209 -7.11 19.52 -18.87
N LEU A 210 -8.03 19.94 -18.00
CA LEU A 210 -9.36 20.43 -18.39
C LEU A 210 -9.26 21.85 -18.94
#